data_AF-A0A352JVH4-F1
#
_entry.id   AF-A0A352JVH4-F1
#
_cell.length_a   1.000
_cell.length_b   1.000
_cell.length_c   1.000
_cell.angle_alpha   90.00
_cell.angle_beta   90.00
_cell.angle_gamma   90.00
#
_symmetry.space_group_name_H-M   'P 1'
#
loop_
_entity.id
_entity.type
_entity.pdbx_description
1 polymer ?
#
loop_
_entity_poly.entity_id
_entity_poly.type
_entity_poly.pdbx_seq_one_letter_code
_entity_poly.pdbx_strand_id
1 'polypeptide(L)'
;MTEKDHSISQRIDSPIKPFVREHFSKQLLYVAFSLVCIFIALRLPFLDYKIQVALILVPIAALIGFYIIKNPFLGVCLFYLYDYSRPEVFFHAMRPLRIALLIEILTLVSWILHLIKTRKLIQWPTFNWMFLAYLGVIGSTVITAMNNRMAYNVFQSTAIYFLMYLIAINVVDSLKRLNKLIWILFLIHVLFAFK
;
A
#
# COMPACT_ATOMS: atom_id res chain seq x y z
N MET A 1 -5.37 -15.01 -63.82
CA MET A 1 -4.60 -14.18 -62.88
C MET A 1 -5.36 -14.20 -61.57
N THR A 2 -4.72 -14.70 -60.53
CA THR A 2 -5.28 -15.58 -59.49
C THR A 2 -5.53 -14.85 -58.18
N GLU A 3 -6.79 -14.76 -57.77
CA GLU A 3 -7.27 -13.98 -56.62
C GLU A 3 -7.83 -14.90 -55.50
N LYS A 4 -7.11 -16.00 -55.17
CA LYS A 4 -7.67 -17.01 -54.24
C LYS A 4 -6.77 -17.54 -53.11
N ASP A 5 -5.52 -17.10 -52.97
CA ASP A 5 -4.56 -17.73 -52.04
C ASP A 5 -4.10 -16.85 -50.85
N HIS A 6 -4.90 -15.88 -50.41
CA HIS A 6 -4.53 -15.02 -49.26
C HIS A 6 -5.43 -15.12 -48.02
N SER A 7 -6.37 -16.07 -47.97
CA SER A 7 -7.34 -16.17 -46.86
C SER A 7 -7.07 -17.26 -45.80
N ILE A 8 -6.05 -18.12 -45.95
CA ILE A 8 -5.88 -19.30 -45.05
C ILE A 8 -4.78 -19.12 -43.99
N SER A 9 -3.98 -18.05 -44.04
CA SER A 9 -3.01 -17.74 -42.97
C SER A 9 -3.61 -16.85 -41.87
N GLN A 10 -4.88 -17.06 -41.51
CA GLN A 10 -5.36 -16.60 -40.21
C GLN A 10 -4.72 -17.50 -39.15
N ARG A 11 -3.56 -17.03 -38.67
CA ARG A 11 -2.85 -17.54 -37.51
C ARG A 11 -3.85 -17.89 -36.42
N ILE A 12 -3.90 -19.18 -36.12
CA ILE A 12 -4.34 -19.70 -34.83
C ILE A 12 -3.31 -19.20 -33.82
N ASP A 13 -3.38 -17.93 -33.45
CA ASP A 13 -2.70 -17.39 -32.28
C ASP A 13 -3.40 -17.99 -31.07
N SER A 14 -3.03 -19.23 -30.74
CA SER A 14 -3.66 -20.02 -29.69
C SER A 14 -3.62 -19.24 -28.37
N PRO A 15 -4.77 -18.85 -27.78
CA PRO A 15 -4.82 -18.11 -26.51
C PRO A 15 -4.36 -18.94 -25.29
N ILE A 16 -3.88 -20.17 -25.52
CA ILE A 16 -3.52 -21.14 -24.48
C ILE A 16 -2.17 -20.80 -23.81
N LYS A 17 -1.22 -20.20 -24.54
CA LYS A 17 0.12 -19.90 -23.99
C LYS A 17 0.15 -18.89 -22.83
N PRO A 18 -0.60 -17.76 -22.83
CA PRO A 18 -0.54 -16.81 -21.71
C PRO A 18 -1.16 -17.36 -20.43
N PHE A 19 -2.19 -18.20 -20.52
CA PHE A 19 -2.92 -18.71 -19.34
C PHE A 19 -2.06 -19.66 -18.49
N VAL A 20 -1.35 -20.59 -19.13
CA VAL A 20 -0.49 -21.57 -18.43
C VAL A 20 0.67 -20.87 -17.70
N ARG A 21 1.25 -19.83 -18.31
CA ARG A 21 2.38 -19.09 -17.74
C ARG A 21 2.00 -18.29 -16.49
N GLU A 22 0.80 -17.70 -16.46
CA GLU A 22 0.35 -16.92 -15.30
C GLU A 22 -0.05 -17.83 -14.12
N HIS A 23 -0.62 -18.99 -14.39
CA HIS A 23 -1.01 -19.93 -13.35
C HIS A 23 0.21 -20.59 -12.69
N PHE A 24 1.21 -20.96 -13.50
CA PHE A 24 2.44 -21.59 -13.03
C PHE A 24 3.29 -20.65 -12.16
N SER A 25 3.38 -19.36 -12.52
CA SER A 25 4.15 -18.38 -11.73
C SER A 25 3.55 -18.15 -10.34
N LYS A 26 2.21 -18.14 -10.21
CA LYS A 26 1.52 -18.01 -8.92
C LYS A 26 1.75 -19.23 -8.03
N GLN A 27 1.66 -20.43 -8.58
CA GLN A 27 1.92 -21.68 -7.84
C GLN A 27 3.36 -21.73 -7.30
N LEU A 28 4.34 -21.38 -8.13
CA LEU A 28 5.75 -21.37 -7.73
C LEU A 28 6.01 -20.37 -6.58
N LEU A 29 5.35 -19.21 -6.59
CA LEU A 29 5.44 -18.22 -5.53
C LEU A 29 4.82 -18.72 -4.21
N TYR A 30 3.68 -19.42 -4.25
CA TYR A 30 3.08 -20.02 -3.04
C TYR A 30 3.94 -21.15 -2.46
N VAL A 31 4.55 -21.97 -3.32
CA VAL A 31 5.48 -23.02 -2.87
C VAL A 31 6.70 -22.40 -2.20
N ALA A 32 7.33 -21.41 -2.83
CA ALA A 32 8.47 -20.71 -2.25
C ALA A 32 8.12 -20.06 -0.89
N PHE A 33 6.98 -19.38 -0.80
CA PHE A 33 6.50 -18.80 0.45
C PHE A 33 6.27 -19.84 1.54
N SER A 34 5.67 -20.99 1.19
CA SER A 34 5.42 -22.09 2.12
C SER A 34 6.73 -22.68 2.65
N LEU A 35 7.73 -22.87 1.78
CA LEU A 35 9.06 -23.36 2.18
C LEU A 35 9.75 -22.39 3.14
N VAL A 36 9.66 -21.07 2.89
CA VAL A 36 10.19 -20.05 3.81
C VAL A 36 9.48 -20.11 5.16
N CYS A 37 8.16 -20.26 5.18
CA CYS A 37 7.39 -20.38 6.42
C CYS A 37 7.77 -21.63 7.22
N ILE A 38 7.93 -22.78 6.54
CA ILE A 38 8.36 -24.03 7.17
C ILE A 38 9.78 -23.88 7.75
N PHE A 39 10.71 -23.27 7.00
CA PHE A 39 12.06 -23.03 7.48
C PHE A 39 12.09 -22.14 8.73
N ILE A 40 11.30 -21.07 8.75
CA ILE A 40 11.14 -20.19 9.91
C ILE A 40 10.57 -20.98 11.10
N ALA A 41 9.53 -21.78 10.88
CA ALA A 41 8.89 -22.58 11.93
C ALA A 41 9.85 -23.60 12.56
N LEU A 42 10.69 -24.26 11.74
CA LEU A 42 11.69 -25.23 12.22
C LEU A 42 12.81 -24.58 13.06
N ARG A 43 13.14 -23.32 12.79
CA ARG A 43 14.18 -22.58 13.53
C ARG A 43 13.65 -21.90 14.79
N LEU A 44 12.33 -21.70 14.88
CA LEU A 44 11.68 -20.95 15.96
C LEU A 44 12.08 -21.42 17.38
N PRO A 45 12.09 -22.74 17.70
CA PRO A 45 12.37 -23.20 19.07
C PRO A 45 13.80 -22.90 19.57
N PHE A 46 14.73 -22.59 18.66
CA PHE A 46 16.14 -22.36 18.97
C PHE A 46 16.50 -20.87 19.13
N LEU A 47 15.53 -19.97 18.98
CA LEU A 47 15.74 -18.53 19.01
C LEU A 47 15.20 -17.92 20.30
N ASP A 48 15.73 -16.77 20.70
CA ASP A 48 15.20 -16.00 21.82
C ASP A 48 13.72 -15.65 21.61
N TYR A 49 12.93 -15.68 22.68
CA TYR A 49 11.49 -15.41 22.64
C TYR A 49 11.10 -14.14 21.87
N LYS A 50 11.89 -13.05 22.00
CA LYS A 50 11.67 -11.81 21.25
C LYS A 50 11.77 -12.00 19.74
N ILE A 51 12.73 -12.81 19.29
CA ILE A 51 12.95 -13.15 17.88
C ILE A 51 11.86 -14.10 17.39
N GLN A 52 11.40 -15.03 18.24
CA GLN A 52 10.28 -15.93 17.92
C GLN A 52 9.00 -15.12 17.60
N VAL A 53 8.63 -14.17 18.46
CA VAL A 53 7.45 -13.32 18.24
C VAL A 53 7.59 -12.51 16.95
N ALA A 54 8.77 -11.92 16.70
CA ALA A 54 9.03 -11.20 15.47
C ALA A 54 8.85 -12.10 14.23
N LEU A 55 9.43 -13.31 14.25
CA LEU A 55 9.34 -14.28 13.15
C LEU A 55 7.92 -14.80 12.92
N ILE A 56 7.10 -14.94 13.96
CA ILE A 56 5.67 -15.30 13.82
C ILE A 56 4.89 -14.17 13.14
N LEU A 57 5.24 -12.91 13.42
CA LEU A 57 4.56 -11.75 12.82
C LEU A 57 4.99 -11.50 11.36
N VAL A 58 6.19 -11.93 10.95
CA VAL A 58 6.68 -11.78 9.56
C VAL A 58 5.71 -12.31 8.50
N PRO A 59 5.20 -13.57 8.56
CA PRO A 59 4.28 -14.08 7.54
C PRO A 59 2.95 -13.31 7.52
N ILE A 60 2.46 -12.86 8.68
CA ILE A 60 1.24 -12.03 8.78
C ILE A 60 1.50 -10.67 8.11
N ALA A 61 2.61 -10.02 8.42
CA ALA A 61 3.01 -8.74 7.82
C ALA A 61 3.23 -8.87 6.30
N ALA A 62 3.85 -9.96 5.85
CA ALA A 62 4.06 -10.25 4.43
C ALA A 62 2.72 -10.44 3.69
N LEU A 63 1.77 -11.16 4.31
CA LEU A 63 0.43 -11.35 3.77
C LEU A 63 -0.33 -10.02 3.67
N ILE A 64 -0.29 -9.19 4.71
CA ILE A 64 -0.87 -7.82 4.68
C ILE A 64 -0.22 -7.00 3.58
N GLY A 65 1.11 -7.00 3.49
CA GLY A 65 1.85 -6.26 2.46
C GLY A 65 1.51 -6.72 1.05
N PHE A 66 1.33 -8.02 0.83
CA PHE A 66 0.88 -8.57 -0.44
C PHE A 66 -0.53 -8.10 -0.82
N TYR A 67 -1.46 -8.05 0.13
CA TYR A 67 -2.80 -7.52 -0.10
C TYR A 67 -2.78 -6.01 -0.38
N ILE A 68 -1.92 -5.23 0.30
CA ILE A 68 -1.70 -3.82 0.00
C ILE A 68 -1.21 -3.69 -1.45
N ILE A 69 -0.15 -4.40 -1.84
CA ILE A 69 0.42 -4.34 -3.20
C ILE A 69 -0.64 -4.62 -4.27
N LYS A 70 -1.53 -5.60 -4.05
CA LYS A 70 -2.62 -5.90 -4.97
C LYS A 70 -3.72 -4.85 -5.03
N ASN A 71 -3.95 -4.13 -3.94
CA ASN A 71 -5.06 -3.19 -3.81
C ASN A 71 -4.63 -1.94 -3.00
N PRO A 72 -4.25 -0.84 -3.66
CA PRO A 72 -3.76 0.35 -2.96
C PRO A 72 -4.83 0.99 -2.06
N PHE A 73 -6.12 0.80 -2.33
CA PHE A 73 -7.20 1.26 -1.45
C PHE A 73 -7.13 0.61 -0.05
N LEU A 74 -6.72 -0.66 0.03
CA LEU A 74 -6.52 -1.32 1.32
C LEU A 74 -5.36 -0.67 2.10
N GLY A 75 -4.30 -0.30 1.40
CA GLY A 75 -3.17 0.46 1.97
C GLY A 75 -3.63 1.78 2.59
N VAL A 76 -4.46 2.55 1.88
CA VAL A 76 -5.07 3.79 2.41
C VAL A 76 -5.92 3.53 3.66
N CYS A 77 -6.75 2.48 3.64
CA CYS A 77 -7.57 2.11 4.79
C CYS A 77 -6.71 1.76 6.01
N LEU A 78 -5.66 0.95 5.80
CA LEU A 78 -4.75 0.52 6.86
C LEU A 78 -3.90 1.68 7.39
N PHE A 79 -3.49 2.61 6.52
CA PHE A 79 -2.80 3.83 6.93
C PHE A 79 -3.66 4.62 7.92
N TYR A 80 -4.90 4.97 7.55
CA TYR A 80 -5.77 5.71 8.45
C TYR A 80 -6.11 4.93 9.72
N LEU A 81 -6.37 3.62 9.61
CA LEU A 81 -6.60 2.79 10.78
C LEU A 81 -5.41 2.83 11.74
N TYR A 82 -4.20 2.63 11.23
CA TYR A 82 -2.99 2.59 12.04
C TYR A 82 -2.65 3.97 12.62
N ASP A 83 -2.61 5.00 11.78
CA ASP A 83 -2.20 6.36 12.14
C ASP A 83 -3.12 6.98 13.21
N TYR A 84 -4.43 6.77 13.08
CA TYR A 84 -5.36 7.23 14.09
C TYR A 84 -5.39 6.35 15.33
N SER A 85 -5.40 5.00 15.20
CA SER A 85 -5.48 4.12 16.37
C SER A 85 -4.23 4.15 17.25
N ARG A 86 -3.08 4.56 16.70
CA ARG A 86 -1.78 4.66 17.39
C ARG A 86 -1.50 3.43 18.26
N PRO A 87 -1.51 2.22 17.66
CA PRO A 87 -1.45 0.99 18.45
C PRO A 87 -0.14 0.87 19.23
N GLU A 88 0.92 1.61 18.86
CA GLU A 88 2.16 1.74 19.63
C GLU A 88 1.99 2.36 21.03
N VAL A 89 0.90 3.10 21.28
CA VAL A 89 0.58 3.60 22.64
C VAL A 89 0.17 2.44 23.56
N PHE A 90 -0.45 1.40 23.00
CA PHE A 90 -0.85 0.20 23.73
C PHE A 90 0.29 -0.82 23.79
N PHE A 91 0.96 -1.03 22.65
CA PHE A 91 2.08 -1.98 22.53
C PHE A 91 3.37 -1.22 22.24
N HIS A 92 4.04 -0.78 23.30
CA HIS A 92 5.29 -0.02 23.23
C HIS A 92 6.39 -0.72 22.41
N ALA A 93 6.37 -2.05 22.37
CA ALA A 93 7.28 -2.87 21.56
C ALA A 93 7.16 -2.63 20.04
N MET A 94 6.05 -2.06 19.56
CA MET A 94 5.85 -1.75 18.13
C MET A 94 6.44 -0.40 17.70
N ARG A 95 6.73 0.50 18.65
CA ARG A 95 7.30 1.83 18.37
C ARG A 95 8.56 1.79 17.47
N PRO A 96 9.56 0.92 17.67
CA PRO A 96 10.75 0.88 16.82
C PRO A 96 10.47 0.37 15.40
N LEU A 97 9.39 -0.39 15.19
CA LEU A 97 9.08 -0.98 13.88
C LEU A 97 8.59 0.04 12.85
N ARG A 98 8.13 1.22 13.30
CA ARG A 98 7.58 2.28 12.44
C ARG A 98 6.56 1.73 11.42
N ILE A 99 5.60 0.96 11.91
CA ILE A 99 4.63 0.24 11.06
C ILE A 99 3.86 1.19 10.14
N ALA A 100 3.50 2.40 10.61
CA ALA A 100 2.91 3.45 9.79
C ALA A 100 3.72 3.72 8.51
N LEU A 101 5.02 3.97 8.67
CA LEU A 101 5.95 4.22 7.56
C LEU A 101 6.04 3.04 6.59
N LEU A 102 6.01 1.80 7.11
CA LEU A 102 5.99 0.61 6.26
C LEU A 102 4.69 0.53 5.43
N ILE A 103 3.54 0.81 6.06
CA ILE A 103 2.26 0.85 5.36
C ILE A 103 2.25 1.95 4.30
N GLU A 104 2.78 3.15 4.61
CA GLU A 104 2.91 4.26 3.66
C GLU A 104 3.74 3.88 2.44
N ILE A 105 4.95 3.33 2.64
CA ILE A 105 5.84 2.90 1.57
C ILE A 105 5.17 1.82 0.71
N LEU A 106 4.56 0.81 1.33
CA LEU A 106 3.86 -0.26 0.62
C LEU A 106 2.65 0.27 -0.17
N THR A 107 1.92 1.22 0.40
CA THR A 107 0.77 1.85 -0.27
C THR A 107 1.21 2.68 -1.47
N LEU A 108 2.29 3.45 -1.32
CA LEU A 108 2.89 4.22 -2.40
C LEU A 108 3.36 3.30 -3.54
N VAL A 109 4.11 2.24 -3.22
CA VAL A 109 4.58 1.25 -4.20
C VAL A 109 3.39 0.57 -4.89
N SER A 110 2.38 0.15 -4.12
CA SER A 110 1.16 -0.44 -4.67
C SER A 110 0.47 0.50 -5.66
N TRP A 111 0.35 1.78 -5.30
CA TRP A 111 -0.30 2.77 -6.13
C TRP A 111 0.49 3.04 -7.41
N ILE A 112 1.81 3.18 -7.34
CA ILE A 112 2.68 3.33 -8.52
C ILE A 112 2.53 2.11 -9.45
N LEU A 113 2.57 0.89 -8.91
CA LEU A 113 2.35 -0.33 -9.69
C LEU A 113 0.95 -0.36 -10.32
N HIS A 114 -0.07 0.11 -9.60
CA HIS A 114 -1.42 0.24 -10.11
C HIS A 114 -1.51 1.24 -11.27
N LEU A 115 -0.84 2.39 -11.17
CA LEU A 115 -0.78 3.40 -12.24
C LEU A 115 -0.07 2.84 -13.47
N ILE A 116 1.09 2.20 -13.31
CA ILE A 116 1.82 1.57 -14.41
C ILE A 116 0.96 0.50 -15.11
N LYS A 117 0.30 -0.34 -14.32
CA LYS A 117 -0.54 -1.45 -14.82
C LYS A 117 -1.79 -0.95 -15.56
N THR A 118 -2.46 0.07 -15.01
CA THR A 118 -3.72 0.58 -15.56
C THR A 118 -3.54 1.68 -16.59
N ARG A 119 -2.33 2.26 -16.69
CA ARG A 119 -2.00 3.44 -17.52
C ARG A 119 -2.95 4.61 -17.29
N LYS A 120 -3.57 4.69 -16.11
CA LYS A 120 -4.43 5.82 -15.73
C LYS A 120 -3.58 7.03 -15.44
N LEU A 121 -4.04 8.19 -15.91
CA LEU A 121 -3.47 9.48 -15.52
C LEU A 121 -3.83 9.77 -14.06
N ILE A 122 -2.92 10.44 -13.36
CA ILE A 122 -3.18 10.91 -12.00
C ILE A 122 -4.29 11.95 -12.06
N GLN A 123 -5.39 11.66 -11.36
CA GLN A 123 -6.47 12.60 -11.14
C GLN A 123 -6.01 13.61 -10.10
N TRP A 124 -5.69 14.80 -10.59
CA TRP A 124 -5.54 15.96 -9.72
C TRP A 124 -6.94 16.43 -9.33
N PRO A 125 -7.18 16.72 -8.03
CA PRO A 125 -8.42 17.40 -7.68
C PRO A 125 -8.44 18.72 -8.44
N THR A 126 -9.63 19.21 -8.81
CA THR A 126 -9.78 20.51 -9.49
C THR A 126 -8.86 21.52 -8.84
N PHE A 127 -7.88 22.00 -9.62
CA PHE A 127 -6.74 22.75 -9.13
C PHE A 127 -7.25 24.04 -8.47
N ASN A 128 -7.39 24.02 -7.14
CA ASN A 128 -7.95 25.10 -6.34
C ASN A 128 -6.79 25.87 -5.69
N TRP A 129 -6.93 27.18 -5.55
CA TRP A 129 -6.01 28.03 -4.79
C TRP A 129 -5.68 27.47 -3.40
N MET A 130 -6.63 26.81 -2.73
CA MET A 130 -6.39 26.08 -1.48
C MET A 130 -5.30 25.01 -1.59
N PHE A 131 -5.29 24.24 -2.68
CA PHE A 131 -4.29 23.21 -2.95
C PHE A 131 -2.90 23.84 -3.18
N LEU A 132 -2.86 24.94 -3.92
CA LEU A 132 -1.62 25.69 -4.18
C LEU A 132 -1.06 26.32 -2.91
N ALA A 133 -1.94 26.90 -2.07
CA ALA A 133 -1.57 27.44 -0.77
C ALA A 133 -1.00 26.35 0.13
N TYR A 134 -1.62 25.17 0.16
CA TYR A 134 -1.13 24.03 0.94
C TYR A 134 0.24 23.54 0.45
N LEU A 135 0.45 23.43 -0.87
CA LEU A 135 1.78 23.15 -1.43
C LEU A 135 2.80 24.23 -1.08
N GLY A 136 2.39 25.50 -1.07
CA GLY A 136 3.21 26.62 -0.63
C GLY A 136 3.62 26.52 0.84
N VAL A 137 2.73 26.07 1.73
CA VAL A 137 3.03 25.80 3.14
C VAL A 137 4.04 24.65 3.25
N ILE A 138 3.84 23.54 2.54
CA ILE A 138 4.81 22.44 2.50
C ILE A 138 6.18 22.95 2.02
N GLY A 139 6.22 23.71 0.92
CA GLY A 139 7.44 24.26 0.36
C GLY A 139 8.18 25.21 1.30
N SER A 140 7.46 26.11 1.98
CA SER A 140 8.08 27.05 2.94
C SER A 140 8.63 26.34 4.18
N THR A 141 8.00 25.23 4.60
CA THR A 141 8.53 24.42 5.71
C THR A 141 9.86 23.73 5.38
N VAL A 142 10.19 23.50 4.10
CA VAL A 142 11.51 22.94 3.70
C VAL A 142 12.65 23.88 4.09
N ILE A 143 12.49 25.18 3.84
CA ILE A 143 13.52 26.20 4.11
C ILE A 143 13.79 26.29 5.62
N THR A 144 12.73 26.25 6.43
CA THR A 144 12.84 26.32 7.89
C THR A 144 13.27 24.99 8.52
N ALA A 145 12.96 23.85 7.89
CA ALA A 145 13.33 22.52 8.38
C ALA A 145 14.84 22.27 8.43
N MET A 146 15.64 22.94 7.58
CA MET A 146 17.10 22.76 7.55
C MET A 146 17.75 23.06 8.90
N ASN A 147 17.20 24.01 9.66
CA ASN A 147 17.77 24.47 10.94
C ASN A 147 16.87 24.17 12.15
N ASN A 148 15.71 23.55 11.94
CA ASN A 148 14.74 23.31 13.02
C ASN A 148 14.10 21.92 12.91
N ARG A 149 14.43 21.06 13.88
CA ARG A 149 13.91 19.67 13.97
C ARG A 149 12.38 19.62 14.08
N MET A 150 11.76 20.58 14.76
CA MET A 150 10.29 20.63 14.85
C MET A 150 9.68 20.93 13.47
N ALA A 151 10.24 21.90 12.74
CA ALA A 151 9.79 22.21 11.38
C ALA A 151 9.97 21.01 10.43
N TYR A 152 11.08 20.27 10.57
CA TYR A 152 11.29 19.03 9.82
C TYR A 152 10.22 17.96 10.09
N ASN A 153 9.87 17.72 11.36
CA ASN A 153 8.84 16.74 11.72
C ASN A 153 7.45 17.16 11.19
N VAL A 154 7.13 18.45 11.26
CA VAL A 154 5.88 19.00 10.70
C VAL A 154 5.85 18.84 9.19
N PHE A 155 6.92 19.22 8.49
CA PHE A 155 7.07 19.02 7.06
C PHE A 155 6.86 17.55 6.67
N GLN A 156 7.55 16.63 7.32
CA GLN A 156 7.45 15.20 7.05
C GLN A 156 6.02 14.69 7.22
N SER A 157 5.37 15.03 8.35
CA SER A 157 4.00 14.61 8.62
C SER A 157 3.02 15.17 7.58
N THR A 158 3.17 16.46 7.24
CA THR A 158 2.32 17.16 6.28
C THR A 158 2.47 16.59 4.87
N ALA A 159 3.71 16.26 4.46
CA ALA A 159 4.01 15.62 3.19
C ALA A 159 3.44 14.20 3.09
N ILE A 160 3.51 13.42 4.19
CA ILE A 160 2.89 12.08 4.26
C ILE A 160 1.37 12.18 4.11
N TYR A 161 0.71 13.07 4.86
CA TYR A 161 -0.74 13.27 4.73
C TYR A 161 -1.15 13.73 3.34
N PHE A 162 -0.37 14.63 2.74
CA PHE A 162 -0.58 15.07 1.36
C PHE A 162 -0.49 13.91 0.37
N LEU A 163 0.55 13.08 0.49
CA LEU A 163 0.76 11.92 -0.37
C LEU A 163 -0.39 10.93 -0.21
N MET A 164 -0.78 10.61 1.02
CA MET A 164 -1.88 9.69 1.31
C MET A 164 -3.22 10.23 0.81
N TYR A 165 -3.45 11.53 0.92
CA TYR A 165 -4.61 12.20 0.31
C TYR A 165 -4.61 12.04 -1.21
N LEU A 166 -3.48 12.30 -1.88
CA LEU A 166 -3.35 12.16 -3.33
C LEU A 166 -3.61 10.71 -3.78
N ILE A 167 -3.10 9.73 -3.04
CA ILE A 167 -3.38 8.32 -3.31
C ILE A 167 -4.88 8.06 -3.11
N ALA A 168 -5.46 8.49 -1.98
CA ALA A 168 -6.85 8.26 -1.64
C ALA A 168 -7.81 8.76 -2.73
N ILE A 169 -7.66 9.99 -3.22
CA ILE A 169 -8.55 10.51 -4.27
C ILE A 169 -8.42 9.73 -5.60
N ASN A 170 -7.25 9.13 -5.86
CA ASN A 170 -7.01 8.36 -7.08
C ASN A 170 -7.50 6.90 -6.98
N VAL A 171 -7.60 6.35 -5.77
CA VAL A 171 -8.03 4.96 -5.54
C VAL A 171 -9.47 4.83 -5.06
N VAL A 172 -10.06 5.90 -4.51
CA VAL A 172 -11.46 5.98 -4.10
C VAL A 172 -12.30 6.45 -5.29
N ASP A 173 -12.48 5.54 -6.24
CA ASP A 173 -13.19 5.76 -7.51
C ASP A 173 -14.71 5.55 -7.42
N SER A 174 -15.25 5.23 -6.24
CA SER A 174 -16.65 4.85 -6.08
C SER A 174 -17.21 5.22 -4.71
N LEU A 175 -18.50 5.56 -4.67
CA LEU A 175 -19.23 5.84 -3.42
C LEU A 175 -19.12 4.68 -2.41
N LYS A 176 -19.08 3.43 -2.88
CA LYS A 176 -18.90 2.26 -2.02
C LYS A 176 -17.54 2.27 -1.31
N ARG A 177 -16.46 2.67 -1.98
CA ARG A 177 -15.13 2.80 -1.36
C ARG A 177 -15.07 3.99 -0.42
N LEU A 178 -15.67 5.11 -0.81
CA LEU A 178 -15.76 6.31 0.04
C LEU A 178 -16.51 5.99 1.33
N ASN A 179 -17.68 5.35 1.25
CA ASN A 179 -18.47 4.96 2.41
C ASN A 179 -17.70 4.02 3.33
N LYS A 180 -16.93 3.06 2.79
CA LYS A 180 -16.07 2.20 3.59
C LYS A 180 -15.01 3.00 4.35
N LEU A 181 -14.37 3.97 3.69
CA LEU A 181 -13.37 4.82 4.32
C LEU A 181 -14.00 5.66 5.44
N ILE A 182 -15.17 6.24 5.20
CA ILE A 182 -15.94 6.99 6.21
C ILE A 182 -16.29 6.09 7.40
N TRP A 183 -16.76 4.87 7.16
CA TRP A 183 -17.07 3.91 8.23
C TRP A 183 -15.84 3.55 9.07
N ILE A 184 -14.67 3.38 8.45
CA ILE A 184 -13.42 3.12 9.16
C ILE A 184 -13.07 4.33 10.05
N LEU A 185 -13.11 5.54 9.48
CA LEU A 185 -12.85 6.76 10.25
C LEU A 185 -13.85 6.94 11.39
N PHE A 186 -15.14 6.72 11.13
CA PHE A 186 -16.18 6.77 12.16
C PHE A 186 -15.92 5.76 13.28
N LEU A 187 -15.65 4.50 12.95
CA LEU A 187 -15.35 3.45 13.93
C LEU A 187 -14.16 3.83 14.82
N ILE A 188 -13.09 4.36 14.21
CA ILE A 188 -11.92 4.85 14.92
C ILE A 188 -12.31 5.95 15.92
N HIS A 189 -13.07 6.96 15.49
CA HIS A 189 -13.48 8.06 16.37
C HIS A 189 -14.39 7.58 17.49
N VAL A 190 -15.30 6.64 17.22
CA VAL A 190 -16.15 6.01 18.22
C VAL A 190 -15.32 5.26 19.26
N LEU A 191 -14.33 4.46 18.82
CA LEU A 191 -13.41 3.75 19.73
C LEU A 191 -12.64 4.72 20.63
N PHE A 192 -12.24 5.88 20.11
CA PHE A 192 -11.59 6.93 20.91
C PHE A 192 -12.55 7.69 21.82
N ALA A 193 -13.81 7.90 21.43
CA ALA A 193 -14.77 8.62 22.25
C ALA A 193 -15.17 7.86 23.53
N PHE A 194 -15.12 6.53 23.50
CA PHE A 194 -15.44 5.68 24.65
C PHE A 194 -14.23 5.32 25.54
N LYS A 195 -13.04 5.85 25.23
CA LYS A 195 -11.81 5.62 25.98
C LYS A 195 -11.37 6.87 26.70
#